data_AF-A0A399ILB6-F1
#
_entry.id   AF-A0A399ILB6-F1
#
_cell.length_a   1.000
_cell.length_b   1.000
_cell.length_c   1.000
_cell.angle_alpha   90.00
_cell.angle_beta   90.00
_cell.angle_gamma   90.00
#
_symmetry.space_group_name_H-M   'P 1'
#
loop_
_entity.id
_entity.type
_entity.pdbx_description
1 polymer ?
#
loop_
_entity_poly.entity_id
_entity_poly.type
_entity_poly.pdbx_seq_one_letter_code
_entity_poly.pdbx_strand_id
1 'polypeptide(L)'
;MKVIIFGTSGGIGKFAVQHALEKGYEVKAFLRNPSKLTIKHKTLTIVQGEINNYNYIKNAMFDCNAVIWCVGIPMKKYEHMVIRTF
;
A
#
# COMPACT_ATOMS: atom_id res chain seq x y z
N MET A 1 -13.63 -6.36 -10.05
CA MET A 1 -12.53 -5.47 -10.52
C MET A 1 -11.27 -5.83 -9.75
N LYS A 2 -10.12 -5.81 -10.42
CA LYS A 2 -8.81 -6.07 -9.82
C LYS A 2 -8.00 -4.78 -9.74
N VAL A 3 -7.54 -4.44 -8.55
CA VAL A 3 -6.77 -3.22 -8.30
C VAL A 3 -5.42 -3.56 -7.68
N ILE A 4 -4.39 -2.80 -8.05
CA ILE A 4 -3.09 -2.85 -7.39
C ILE A 4 -2.89 -1.59 -6.56
N ILE A 5 -2.44 -1.77 -5.32
CA ILE A 5 -2.24 -0.68 -4.37
C ILE A 5 -0.77 -0.66 -3.96
N PHE A 6 -0.11 0.48 -4.15
CA PHE A 6 1.27 0.71 -3.72
C PHE A 6 1.29 1.46 -2.39
N GLY A 7 2.33 1.26 -1.59
CA GLY A 7 2.47 1.97 -0.30
C GLY A 7 1.59 1.39 0.82
N THR A 8 1.21 0.11 0.72
CA THR A 8 0.28 -0.57 1.64
C THR A 8 0.82 -0.81 3.05
N SER A 9 2.08 -0.46 3.33
CA SER A 9 2.64 -0.49 4.68
C SER A 9 2.31 0.75 5.51
N GLY A 10 1.90 1.87 4.88
CA GLY A 10 1.49 3.11 5.54
C GLY A 10 0.01 3.14 5.93
N GLY A 11 -0.40 4.11 6.75
CA GLY A 11 -1.79 4.22 7.23
C GLY A 11 -2.82 4.32 6.10
N ILE A 12 -2.58 5.22 5.14
CA ILE A 12 -3.45 5.41 3.97
C ILE A 12 -3.54 4.12 3.14
N GLY A 13 -2.40 3.50 2.84
CA GLY A 13 -2.36 2.27 2.05
C GLY A 13 -3.07 1.10 2.71
N LYS A 14 -2.96 0.94 4.04
CA LYS A 14 -3.71 -0.08 4.79
C LYS A 14 -5.21 0.15 4.71
N PHE A 15 -5.64 1.41 4.89
CA PHE A 15 -7.05 1.77 4.74
C PHE A 15 -7.57 1.49 3.33
N ALA A 16 -6.81 1.89 2.29
CA ALA A 16 -7.18 1.65 0.90
C ALA A 16 -7.34 0.15 0.59
N VAL A 17 -6.44 -0.70 1.10
CA VAL A 17 -6.55 -2.18 0.97
C VAL A 17 -7.83 -2.67 1.64
N GLN A 18 -8.06 -2.32 2.90
CA GLN A 18 -9.25 -2.75 3.64
C GLN A 18 -10.53 -2.32 2.94
N HIS A 19 -10.62 -1.05 2.55
CA HIS A 19 -11.80 -0.50 1.88
C HIS A 19 -12.08 -1.17 0.53
N ALA A 20 -11.03 -1.40 -0.27
CA ALA A 20 -11.19 -2.07 -1.56
C ALA A 20 -11.69 -3.51 -1.41
N LEU A 21 -11.20 -4.24 -0.39
CA LEU A 21 -11.66 -5.60 -0.08
C LEU A 21 -13.13 -5.60 0.38
N GLU A 22 -13.54 -4.65 1.23
CA GLU A 22 -14.93 -4.49 1.69
C GLU A 22 -15.90 -4.19 0.54
N LYS A 23 -15.43 -3.50 -0.50
CA LYS A 23 -16.18 -3.26 -1.74
C LYS A 23 -16.25 -4.48 -2.67
N GLY A 24 -15.63 -5.61 -2.30
CA GLY A 24 -15.62 -6.84 -3.08
C GLY A 24 -14.62 -6.85 -4.23
N TYR A 25 -13.62 -5.96 -4.22
CA TYR A 25 -12.56 -5.97 -5.23
C TYR A 25 -11.50 -7.03 -4.94
N GLU A 26 -10.82 -7.47 -6.00
CA GLU A 26 -9.58 -8.22 -5.91
C GLU A 26 -8.42 -7.25 -5.74
N VAL A 27 -7.59 -7.44 -4.72
CA VAL A 27 -6.55 -6.49 -4.36
C VAL A 27 -5.18 -7.14 -4.45
N LYS A 28 -4.28 -6.56 -5.26
CA LYS A 28 -2.84 -6.79 -5.18
C LYS A 28 -2.22 -5.72 -4.29
N ALA A 29 -1.76 -6.08 -3.11
CA ALA A 29 -1.02 -5.17 -2.22
C ALA A 29 0.48 -5.24 -2.52
N PHE A 30 1.06 -4.15 -3.03
CA PHE A 30 2.47 -4.06 -3.36
C PHE A 30 3.27 -3.35 -2.25
N LEU A 31 4.20 -4.07 -1.61
CA LEU A 31 5.02 -3.54 -0.52
C LEU A 31 6.39 -4.21 -0.41
N ARG A 32 7.36 -3.47 0.14
CA ARG A 32 8.74 -3.95 0.35
C ARG A 32 8.84 -5.04 1.41
N ASN A 33 8.08 -4.92 2.49
CA ASN A 33 8.10 -5.86 3.62
C ASN A 33 6.67 -6.34 3.93
N PRO A 34 6.30 -7.57 3.48
CA PRO A 34 4.99 -8.17 3.70
C PRO A 34 4.53 -8.20 5.16
N SER A 35 5.45 -8.35 6.12
CA SER A 35 5.07 -8.46 7.54
C SER A 35 4.41 -7.20 8.11
N LYS A 36 4.51 -6.06 7.41
CA LYS A 36 3.87 -4.80 7.81
C LYS A 36 2.37 -4.75 7.50
N LEU A 37 1.85 -5.69 6.72
CA LEU A 37 0.43 -5.81 6.37
C LEU A 37 -0.16 -7.06 7.03
N THR A 38 -1.00 -6.86 8.05
CA THR A 38 -1.61 -7.94 8.84
C THR A 38 -3.02 -8.31 8.36
N ILE A 39 -3.53 -7.63 7.33
CA ILE A 39 -4.85 -7.89 6.75
C ILE A 39 -4.83 -9.26 6.06
N LYS A 40 -5.85 -10.08 6.33
CA LYS A 40 -6.07 -11.37 5.67
C LYS A 40 -7.43 -11.36 4.98
N HIS A 41 -7.47 -11.69 3.69
CA HIS A 41 -8.69 -11.78 2.92
C HIS A 41 -8.53 -12.75 1.74
N LYS A 42 -9.61 -13.44 1.35
CA LYS A 42 -9.59 -14.44 0.26
C LYS A 42 -9.19 -13.87 -1.11
N THR A 43 -9.48 -12.58 -1.35
CA THR A 43 -9.18 -11.87 -2.60
C THR A 43 -8.02 -10.88 -2.45
N LEU A 44 -7.20 -11.02 -1.40
CA LEU A 44 -5.99 -10.24 -1.21
C LEU A 44 -4.77 -11.06 -1.66
N THR A 45 -4.01 -10.52 -2.60
CA THR A 45 -2.70 -11.04 -3.01
C THR A 45 -1.61 -10.08 -2.53
N ILE A 46 -0.63 -10.59 -1.79
CA ILE A 46 0.56 -9.81 -1.42
C ILE A 46 1.61 -9.94 -2.51
N VAL A 47 2.09 -8.81 -3.02
CA VAL A 47 3.19 -8.73 -3.98
C VAL A 47 4.35 -8.03 -3.30
N GLN A 48 5.43 -8.77 -3.05
CA GLN A 48 6.63 -8.19 -2.45
C GLN A 48 7.52 -7.57 -3.52
N GLY A 49 7.86 -6.30 -3.40
CA GLY A 49 8.79 -5.68 -4.34
C GLY A 49 9.19 -4.24 -4.00
N GLU A 50 10.13 -3.73 -4.80
CA GLU A 50 10.60 -2.36 -4.75
C GLU A 50 10.16 -1.56 -5.97
N ILE A 51 9.91 -0.26 -5.77
CA ILE A 51 9.38 0.64 -6.82
C ILE A 51 10.46 1.14 -7.80
N ASN A 52 11.72 0.77 -7.61
CA ASN A 52 12.83 1.08 -8.51
C ASN A 52 12.97 0.04 -9.64
N ASN A 53 12.26 -1.10 -9.57
CA ASN A 53 12.34 -2.16 -10.56
C ASN A 53 11.18 -2.07 -11.56
N TYR A 54 11.42 -1.41 -12.69
CA TYR A 54 10.42 -1.17 -13.73
C TYR A 54 9.76 -2.46 -14.23
N ASN A 55 10.54 -3.47 -14.60
CA ASN A 55 10.01 -4.73 -15.15
C ASN A 55 9.14 -5.45 -14.12
N TYR A 56 9.55 -5.42 -12.86
CA TYR A 56 8.79 -6.04 -11.78
C TYR A 56 7.47 -5.31 -11.54
N ILE A 57 7.47 -3.98 -11.52
CA ILE A 57 6.25 -3.17 -11.40
C ILE A 57 5.30 -3.44 -12.58
N LYS A 58 5.82 -3.47 -13.80
CA LYS A 58 5.05 -3.77 -15.01
C LYS A 58 4.34 -5.12 -14.89
N ASN A 59 5.06 -6.15 -14.45
CA ASN A 59 4.49 -7.48 -14.24
C ASN A 59 3.48 -7.51 -13.08
N ALA A 60 3.72 -6.79 -11.99
CA ALA A 60 2.81 -6.72 -10.86
C ALA A 60 1.45 -6.09 -11.25
N MET A 61 1.47 -5.06 -12.09
CA MET A 61 0.28 -4.37 -12.62
C MET A 61 -0.47 -5.17 -13.69
N PHE A 62 0.09 -6.26 -14.20
CA PHE A 62 -0.58 -7.08 -15.20
C PHE A 62 -1.96 -7.54 -14.71
N ASP A 63 -2.96 -7.51 -15.59
CA ASP A 63 -4.36 -7.89 -15.31
C ASP A 63 -5.07 -7.01 -14.26
N CYS A 64 -4.51 -5.86 -13.88
CA CYS A 64 -5.18 -4.88 -13.02
C CYS A 64 -5.97 -3.85 -13.85
N ASN A 65 -7.17 -3.51 -13.37
CA ASN A 65 -8.02 -2.48 -13.97
C ASN A 65 -7.66 -1.07 -13.51
N ALA A 66 -7.07 -0.93 -12.32
CA ALA A 66 -6.68 0.36 -11.76
C ALA A 66 -5.46 0.26 -10.84
N VAL A 67 -4.76 1.38 -10.72
CA VAL A 67 -3.62 1.58 -9.81
C VAL A 67 -3.98 2.61 -8.76
N ILE A 68 -3.76 2.29 -7.48
CA ILE A 68 -3.89 3.22 -6.36
C ILE A 68 -2.50 3.47 -5.78
N TRP A 69 -2.06 4.73 -5.85
CA TRP A 69 -0.73 5.13 -5.40
C TRP A 69 -0.78 5.77 -4.00
N CYS A 70 -0.43 5.00 -2.96
CA CYS A 70 -0.35 5.51 -1.59
C CYS A 70 1.10 5.62 -1.09
N VAL A 71 2.08 5.70 -1.99
CA VAL A 71 3.48 5.91 -1.61
C VAL A 71 3.66 7.37 -1.21
N GLY A 72 4.06 7.58 0.04
CA GLY A 72 4.39 8.89 0.59
C GLY A 72 5.76 8.89 1.26
N ILE A 73 6.18 10.07 1.69
CA ILE A 73 7.42 10.27 2.44
C ILE A 73 7.17 9.83 3.90
N PRO A 74 8.07 9.04 4.52
CA PRO A 74 7.96 8.72 5.94
C PRO A 74 7.95 10.02 6.75
N MET A 75 6.94 10.20 7.61
CA MET A 75 6.95 11.33 8.54
C MET A 75 8.14 11.19 9.50
N LYS A 76 8.95 12.23 9.61
CA LYS A 76 9.93 12.32 10.70
C LYS A 76 9.16 12.36 12.02
N LYS A 77 9.50 11.47 12.95
CA LYS A 77 9.04 11.62 14.34
C LYS A 77 9.78 12.82 14.91
N TYR A 78 9.09 13.93 15.10
CA TYR A 78 9.65 15.05 15.85
C TYR A 78 9.53 14.73 17.34
N GLU A 79 10.59 14.16 17.92
CA GLU A 79 10.65 13.82 19.35
C GLU A 79 10.79 15.07 20.25
N HIS A 80 11.03 16.25 19.68
CA HIS A 80 11.20 17.52 20.40
C HIS A 80 10.33 18.65 19.84
N MET A 81 9.03 18.41 19.64
CA MET A 81 8.12 19.51 19.33
C MET A 81 7.77 20.24 20.64
N VAL A 82 8.58 21.24 21.00
CA VAL A 82 8.19 22.20 22.04
C VAL A 82 7.04 23.02 21.44
N ILE A 83 5.81 22.71 21.84
CA ILE A 83 4.66 23.55 21.55
C ILE A 83 4.90 24.86 22.32
N ARG A 84 5.50 25.85 21.66
CA ARG A 84 5.51 27.22 22.15
C ARG A 84 4.14 27.81 21.84
N THR A 85 3.26 27.77 22.82
CA THR A 85 2.10 28.67 22.89
C THR A 85 2.61 30.10 23.08
N PHE A 86 2.06 31.04 22.31
CA PHE A 86 2.26 32.48 22.48
C PHE A 86 1.49 33.00 23.68
#